data_AF-A0A2V4BK74-F1
#
_entry.id   AF-A0A2V4BK74-F1
#
_cell.length_a   1.000
_cell.length_b   1.000
_cell.length_c   1.000
_cell.angle_alpha   90.00
_cell.angle_beta   90.00
_cell.angle_gamma   90.00
#
_symmetry.space_group_name_H-M   'P 1'
#
loop_
_entity.id
_entity.type
_entity.pdbx_description
1 polymer ?
#
loop_
_entity_poly.entity_id
_entity_poly.type
_entity_poly.pdbx_seq_one_letter_code
_entity_poly.pdbx_strand_id
1 'polypeptide(L)'
;MEEKPKRKRISTKQSNEATIVNDVEGYQENCCSPNAKKIGIHSENIIVNFWIDKHYSNRDQYGEDDGAKREDIGIEYVEKLVQKALPHLIYYSLKHKSFQFVNHPPPKSRGLRVVLKEEFDTDITLNIIAEYHFFDTNTYEVTVITAMRKEDFKISVGQFELIFNSSFSTLNQKNGNNIQYIDTFEI
;
A
#
# COMPACT_ATOMS: atom_id res chain seq x y z
N MET A 1 42.41 29.14 -53.59
CA MET A 1 41.68 28.73 -52.36
C MET A 1 41.77 27.22 -52.30
N GLU A 2 42.53 26.67 -51.36
CA GLU A 2 42.71 25.21 -51.23
C GLU A 2 41.46 24.56 -50.64
N GLU A 3 40.94 23.52 -51.30
CA GLU A 3 39.82 22.73 -50.79
C GLU A 3 40.25 21.94 -49.56
N LYS A 4 39.56 22.18 -48.43
CA LYS A 4 39.77 21.39 -47.21
C LYS A 4 39.35 19.94 -47.46
N PRO A 5 40.17 18.94 -47.08
CA PRO A 5 39.84 17.54 -47.33
C PRO A 5 38.57 17.13 -46.59
N LYS A 6 37.58 16.61 -47.31
CA LYS A 6 36.36 16.03 -46.73
C LYS A 6 36.73 14.88 -45.80
N ARG A 7 36.29 14.98 -44.54
CA ARG A 7 36.51 13.98 -43.49
C ARG A 7 36.03 12.60 -43.98
N LYS A 8 36.94 11.61 -44.01
CA LYS A 8 36.59 10.22 -44.33
C LYS A 8 35.52 9.73 -43.35
N ARG A 9 34.36 9.29 -43.87
CA ARG A 9 33.35 8.61 -43.07
C ARG A 9 33.91 7.27 -42.62
N ILE A 10 33.91 7.03 -41.31
CA ILE A 10 34.25 5.73 -40.74
C ILE A 10 33.14 4.77 -41.16
N SER A 11 33.49 3.76 -41.94
CA SER A 11 32.60 2.66 -42.27
C SER A 11 32.52 1.75 -41.05
N THR A 12 31.38 1.74 -40.37
CA THR A 12 31.11 0.80 -39.28
C THR A 12 30.94 -0.58 -39.91
N LYS A 13 32.03 -1.34 -40.02
CA LYS A 13 31.91 -2.79 -40.22
C LYS A 13 31.19 -3.32 -38.99
N GLN A 14 29.96 -3.82 -39.17
CA GLN A 14 29.24 -4.58 -38.16
C GLN A 14 30.06 -5.82 -37.84
N SER A 15 30.86 -5.76 -36.77
CA SER A 15 31.35 -6.94 -36.09
C SER A 15 30.15 -7.54 -35.36
N ASN A 16 29.53 -8.53 -35.98
CA ASN A 16 28.71 -9.49 -35.27
C ASN A 16 29.58 -10.09 -34.15
N GLU A 17 29.04 -10.17 -32.94
CA GLU A 17 29.72 -10.53 -31.67
C GLU A 17 30.30 -9.35 -30.87
N ALA A 18 29.49 -8.30 -30.65
CA ALA A 18 29.69 -7.45 -29.48
C ALA A 18 29.19 -8.19 -28.24
N THR A 19 30.10 -8.68 -27.41
CA THR A 19 29.80 -8.98 -26.00
C THR A 19 29.16 -7.74 -25.39
N ILE A 20 27.93 -7.87 -24.88
CA ILE A 20 27.26 -6.80 -24.14
C ILE A 20 28.07 -6.60 -22.85
N VAL A 21 29.05 -5.70 -22.88
CA VAL A 21 29.73 -5.23 -21.68
C VAL A 21 28.75 -4.31 -20.99
N ASN A 22 28.07 -4.81 -19.96
CA ASN A 22 27.27 -3.97 -19.07
C ASN A 22 28.21 -3.03 -18.34
N ASP A 23 28.32 -1.79 -18.83
CA ASP A 23 28.98 -0.71 -18.11
C ASP A 23 28.11 -0.32 -16.91
N VAL A 24 28.48 -0.86 -15.74
CA VAL A 24 27.77 -0.61 -14.48
C VAL A 24 27.83 0.87 -14.07
N GLU A 25 28.79 1.64 -14.59
CA GLU A 25 28.94 3.08 -14.35
C GLU A 25 28.35 3.97 -15.46
N GLY A 26 27.81 3.34 -16.50
CA GLY A 26 27.21 3.98 -17.67
C GLY A 26 25.82 4.56 -17.41
N TYR A 27 25.30 5.27 -18.41
CA TYR A 27 23.91 5.72 -18.40
C TYR A 27 22.98 4.52 -18.69
N GLN A 28 21.93 4.38 -17.89
CA GLN A 28 20.93 3.33 -17.94
C GLN A 28 19.53 3.96 -17.84
N GLU A 29 18.53 3.30 -18.41
CA GLU A 29 17.14 3.72 -18.27
C GLU A 29 16.61 3.46 -16.86
N ASN A 30 15.84 4.41 -16.32
CA ASN A 30 15.04 4.25 -15.11
C ASN A 30 13.61 4.77 -15.34
N CYS A 31 12.75 4.67 -14.33
CA CYS A 31 11.35 5.10 -14.42
C CYS A 31 11.16 6.59 -14.78
N CYS A 32 12.19 7.42 -14.66
CA CYS A 32 12.13 8.87 -14.92
C CYS A 32 12.84 9.30 -16.21
N SER A 33 13.83 8.54 -16.69
CA SER A 33 14.65 8.91 -17.86
C SER A 33 15.30 7.68 -18.52
N PRO A 34 15.33 7.59 -19.86
CA PRO A 34 16.04 6.55 -20.59
C PRO A 34 17.58 6.68 -20.53
N ASN A 35 18.08 7.85 -20.12
CA ASN A 35 19.52 8.16 -20.06
C ASN A 35 19.90 8.66 -18.65
N ALA A 36 19.66 7.85 -17.61
CA ALA A 36 19.97 8.20 -16.22
C ALA A 36 21.30 7.59 -15.78
N LYS A 37 22.03 8.23 -14.88
CA LYS A 37 23.19 7.63 -14.21
C LYS A 37 22.87 7.41 -12.73
N LYS A 38 23.06 6.20 -12.23
CA LYS A 38 22.87 5.89 -10.81
C LYS A 38 24.05 6.44 -10.00
N ILE A 39 23.79 7.39 -9.11
CA ILE A 39 24.82 8.07 -8.31
C ILE A 39 24.96 7.45 -6.91
N GLY A 40 23.85 6.97 -6.33
CA GLY A 40 23.85 6.39 -5.00
C GLY A 40 22.52 5.71 -4.68
N ILE A 41 22.47 5.08 -3.51
CA ILE A 41 21.26 4.48 -2.95
C ILE A 41 21.17 4.97 -1.50
N HIS A 42 20.02 5.48 -1.12
CA HIS A 42 19.69 5.81 0.26
C HIS A 42 18.45 5.01 0.64
N SER A 43 18.45 4.41 1.83
CA SER A 43 17.36 3.57 2.33
C SER A 43 16.88 4.12 3.65
N GLU A 44 15.56 4.31 3.76
CA GLU A 44 14.91 4.73 4.99
C GLU A 44 13.91 3.67 5.43
N ASN A 45 13.78 3.51 6.74
CA ASN A 45 12.84 2.58 7.35
C ASN A 45 11.58 3.34 7.76
N ILE A 46 10.42 2.78 7.43
CA ILE A 46 9.13 3.25 7.93
C ILE A 46 8.85 2.60 9.28
N ILE A 47 8.55 3.41 10.29
CA ILE A 47 8.18 3.00 11.64
C ILE A 47 6.65 3.07 11.76
N VAL A 48 6.06 2.04 12.37
CA VAL A 48 4.62 1.95 12.57
C VAL A 48 4.35 1.70 14.05
N ASN A 49 3.74 2.68 14.71
CA ASN A 49 3.27 2.54 16.08
C ASN A 49 1.85 1.97 16.06
N PHE A 50 1.69 0.77 16.59
CA PHE A 50 0.41 0.06 16.62
C PHE A 50 -0.33 0.33 17.93
N TRP A 51 -1.59 0.73 17.81
CA TRP A 51 -2.49 1.05 18.91
C TRP A 51 -3.84 0.34 18.72
N ILE A 52 -4.51 0.06 19.83
CA ILE A 52 -5.89 -0.45 19.84
C ILE A 52 -6.81 0.58 20.52
N ASP A 53 -7.98 0.80 19.95
CA ASP A 53 -8.99 1.66 20.56
C ASP A 53 -9.63 0.97 21.77
N LYS A 54 -10.14 1.78 22.72
CA LYS A 54 -10.86 1.25 23.88
C LYS A 54 -12.05 0.37 23.47
N HIS A 55 -12.73 0.72 22.38
CA HIS A 55 -13.84 -0.07 21.83
C HIS A 55 -13.40 -1.47 21.41
N TYR A 56 -12.24 -1.58 20.76
CA TYR A 56 -11.62 -2.88 20.45
C TYR A 56 -11.36 -3.67 21.73
N SER A 57 -10.69 -3.05 22.71
CA SER A 57 -10.33 -3.71 23.97
C SER A 57 -11.56 -4.20 24.75
N ASN A 58 -12.64 -3.43 24.75
CA ASN A 58 -13.88 -3.83 25.38
C ASN A 58 -14.48 -5.06 24.70
N ARG A 59 -14.48 -5.11 23.35
CA ARG A 59 -15.02 -6.25 22.61
C ARG A 59 -14.17 -7.52 22.76
N ASP A 60 -12.86 -7.35 22.89
CA ASP A 60 -11.94 -8.44 23.17
C ASP A 60 -12.21 -9.07 24.54
N GLN A 61 -12.44 -8.25 25.57
CA GLN A 61 -12.64 -8.71 26.95
C GLN A 61 -14.06 -9.19 27.25
N TYR A 62 -15.06 -8.50 26.71
CA TYR A 62 -16.47 -8.68 27.09
C TYR A 62 -17.33 -9.32 25.99
N GLY A 63 -16.77 -9.56 24.79
CA GLY A 63 -17.50 -10.08 23.64
C GLY A 63 -18.14 -8.98 22.78
N GLU A 64 -18.92 -9.39 21.78
CA GLU A 64 -19.65 -8.48 20.89
C GLU A 64 -20.86 -7.84 21.60
N ASP A 65 -21.43 -6.80 20.99
CA ASP A 65 -22.54 -6.03 21.56
C ASP A 65 -23.83 -6.87 21.79
N ASP A 66 -23.92 -8.04 21.16
CA ASP A 66 -25.00 -9.03 21.31
C ASP A 66 -24.72 -10.08 22.41
N GLY A 67 -23.59 -9.96 23.11
CA GLY A 67 -23.14 -10.90 24.13
C GLY A 67 -22.49 -12.17 23.56
N ALA A 68 -22.30 -12.28 22.25
CA ALA A 68 -21.54 -13.38 21.65
C ALA A 68 -20.06 -13.26 22.01
N LYS A 69 -19.42 -14.40 22.31
CA LYS A 69 -17.98 -14.42 22.52
C LYS A 69 -17.26 -14.15 21.19
N ARG A 70 -16.17 -13.39 21.27
CA ARG A 70 -15.28 -13.15 20.14
C ARG A 70 -14.45 -14.42 19.92
N GLU A 71 -14.85 -15.25 18.96
CA GLU A 71 -14.15 -16.50 18.66
C GLU A 71 -12.95 -16.24 17.72
N ASP A 72 -11.74 -16.50 18.26
CA ASP A 72 -10.47 -16.70 17.57
C ASP A 72 -9.86 -15.51 16.78
N ILE A 73 -10.20 -14.26 17.09
CA ILE A 73 -9.48 -13.09 16.55
C ILE A 73 -8.34 -12.70 17.50
N GLY A 74 -7.23 -13.42 17.43
CA GLY A 74 -6.01 -13.05 18.17
C GLY A 74 -5.47 -11.69 17.69
N ILE A 75 -4.94 -10.90 18.63
CA ILE A 75 -4.35 -9.58 18.32
C ILE A 75 -3.18 -9.70 17.33
N GLU A 76 -2.47 -10.83 17.35
CA GLU A 76 -1.36 -11.14 16.46
C GLU A 76 -1.81 -11.22 15.00
N TYR A 77 -3.03 -11.68 14.73
CA TYR A 77 -3.58 -11.71 13.36
C TYR A 77 -3.96 -10.30 12.91
N VAL A 78 -4.55 -9.50 13.81
CA VAL A 78 -4.91 -8.11 13.54
C VAL A 78 -3.66 -7.29 13.22
N GLU A 79 -2.62 -7.42 14.04
CA GLU A 79 -1.34 -6.75 13.83
C GLU A 79 -0.71 -7.14 12.49
N LYS A 80 -0.66 -8.45 12.17
CA LYS A 80 -0.12 -8.93 10.89
C LYS A 80 -0.86 -8.37 9.69
N LEU A 81 -2.20 -8.33 9.72
CA LEU A 81 -2.98 -7.77 8.61
C LEU A 81 -2.76 -6.27 8.48
N VAL A 82 -2.64 -5.54 9.59
CA VAL A 82 -2.30 -4.10 9.57
C VAL A 82 -0.91 -3.85 8.99
N GLN A 83 0.09 -4.65 9.38
CA GLN A 83 1.45 -4.57 8.84
C GLN A 83 1.48 -4.91 7.34
N LYS A 84 0.79 -5.98 6.94
CA LYS A 84 0.61 -6.37 5.53
C LYS A 84 -0.08 -5.27 4.73
N ALA A 85 -1.04 -4.57 5.32
CA ALA A 85 -1.81 -3.55 4.62
C ALA A 85 -1.02 -2.28 4.27
N LEU A 86 -0.08 -1.86 5.12
CA LEU A 86 0.54 -0.54 4.98
C LEU A 86 1.25 -0.33 3.63
N PRO A 87 2.11 -1.22 3.11
CA PRO A 87 2.76 -1.04 1.81
C PRO A 87 1.76 -0.88 0.67
N HIS A 88 0.65 -1.62 0.72
CA HIS A 88 -0.42 -1.58 -0.27
C HIS A 88 -1.18 -0.25 -0.22
N LEU A 89 -1.51 0.21 0.99
CA LEU A 89 -2.15 1.52 1.18
C LEU A 89 -1.26 2.64 0.64
N ILE A 90 0.04 2.59 0.93
CA ILE A 90 1.02 3.54 0.40
C ILE A 90 1.02 3.49 -1.13
N TYR A 91 1.16 2.31 -1.73
CA TYR A 91 1.12 2.12 -3.18
C TYR A 91 -0.13 2.76 -3.81
N TYR A 92 -1.32 2.43 -3.30
CA TYR A 92 -2.57 2.96 -3.85
C TYR A 92 -2.67 4.48 -3.68
N SER A 93 -2.19 5.03 -2.55
CA SER A 93 -2.24 6.47 -2.31
C SER A 93 -1.33 7.26 -3.25
N LEU A 94 -0.20 6.66 -3.65
CA LEU A 94 0.72 7.24 -4.62
C LEU A 94 0.21 7.12 -6.05
N LYS A 95 -0.49 6.03 -6.37
CA LYS A 95 -1.06 5.77 -7.70
C LYS A 95 -2.35 6.54 -7.96
N HIS A 96 -3.25 6.62 -6.98
CA HIS A 96 -4.60 7.18 -7.12
C HIS A 96 -4.79 8.42 -6.27
N LYS A 97 -4.82 9.59 -6.93
CA LYS A 97 -4.98 10.90 -6.26
C LYS A 97 -6.27 11.04 -5.44
N SER A 98 -7.32 10.29 -5.80
CA SER A 98 -8.60 10.28 -5.08
C SER A 98 -8.57 9.45 -3.79
N PHE A 99 -7.56 8.61 -3.61
CA PHE A 99 -7.43 7.77 -2.43
C PHE A 99 -6.48 8.41 -1.42
N GLN A 100 -6.98 8.64 -0.22
CA GLN A 100 -6.22 9.11 0.94
C GLN A 100 -6.63 8.26 2.14
N PHE A 101 -5.63 7.79 2.90
CA PHE A 101 -5.85 6.98 4.10
C PHE A 101 -5.16 7.54 5.34
N VAL A 102 -4.20 8.46 5.15
CA VAL A 102 -3.43 9.07 6.23
C VAL A 102 -4.12 10.34 6.69
N ASN A 103 -4.38 10.42 8.00
CA ASN A 103 -4.86 11.61 8.68
C ASN A 103 -3.68 12.45 9.16
N HIS A 104 -3.82 13.77 9.10
CA HIS A 104 -2.78 14.70 9.56
C HIS A 104 -3.24 15.51 10.77
N PRO A 105 -2.36 15.74 11.77
CA PRO A 105 -2.67 16.65 12.86
C PRO A 105 -2.69 18.12 12.39
N PRO A 106 -3.46 19.01 13.05
CA PRO A 106 -4.45 18.71 14.07
C PRO A 106 -5.74 18.11 13.47
N PRO A 107 -6.48 17.27 14.21
CA PRO A 107 -7.73 16.68 13.71
C PRO A 107 -8.77 17.78 13.45
N LYS A 108 -9.17 17.94 12.18
CA LYS A 108 -10.20 18.92 11.78
C LYS A 108 -11.61 18.34 11.74
N SER A 109 -11.71 17.03 11.58
CA SER A 109 -12.95 16.25 11.47
C SER A 109 -12.71 14.83 11.98
N ARG A 110 -13.73 13.97 11.91
CA ARG A 110 -13.53 12.53 12.09
C ARG A 110 -12.45 12.04 11.12
N GLY A 111 -11.49 11.27 11.63
CA GLY A 111 -10.42 10.69 10.83
C GLY A 111 -10.95 9.73 9.76
N LEU A 112 -10.24 9.69 8.64
CA LEU A 112 -10.41 8.70 7.58
C LEU A 112 -10.11 7.31 8.17
N ARG A 113 -11.07 6.40 7.96
CA ARG A 113 -10.99 4.99 8.35
C ARG A 113 -10.93 4.14 7.10
N VAL A 114 -10.04 3.16 7.08
CA VAL A 114 -10.00 2.12 6.05
C VAL A 114 -10.49 0.81 6.65
N VAL A 115 -11.20 0.03 5.84
CA VAL A 115 -11.58 -1.34 6.20
C VAL A 115 -10.60 -2.29 5.54
N LEU A 116 -9.88 -3.07 6.34
CA LEU A 116 -9.03 -4.15 5.85
C LEU A 116 -9.82 -5.45 5.91
N LYS A 117 -9.83 -6.21 4.83
CA LYS A 117 -10.51 -7.50 4.74
C LYS A 117 -9.52 -8.57 4.30
N GLU A 118 -9.55 -9.70 4.97
CA GLU A 118 -8.79 -10.89 4.57
C GLU A 118 -9.62 -12.14 4.89
N GLU A 119 -9.61 -13.11 3.99
CA GLU A 119 -10.21 -14.43 4.25
C GLU A 119 -9.50 -15.08 5.46
N PHE A 120 -10.29 -15.53 6.43
CA PHE A 120 -9.85 -16.05 7.71
C PHE A 120 -10.58 -17.36 8.04
N ASP A 121 -9.92 -18.49 7.75
CA ASP A 121 -10.51 -19.83 7.84
C ASP A 121 -11.74 -20.00 6.89
N THR A 122 -12.20 -21.24 6.69
CA THR A 122 -13.27 -21.60 5.72
C THR A 122 -14.47 -20.63 5.73
N ASP A 123 -14.54 -19.78 4.69
CA ASP A 123 -15.60 -18.82 4.37
C ASP A 123 -15.93 -17.77 5.45
N ILE A 124 -14.96 -17.37 6.27
CA ILE A 124 -15.14 -16.27 7.24
C ILE A 124 -14.13 -15.16 6.97
N THR A 125 -14.61 -13.94 6.74
CA THR A 125 -13.75 -12.77 6.49
C THR A 125 -13.44 -12.05 7.79
N LEU A 126 -12.15 -11.82 8.05
CA LEU A 126 -11.71 -10.88 9.08
C LEU A 126 -11.80 -9.46 8.53
N ASN A 127 -12.57 -8.62 9.21
CA ASN A 127 -12.76 -7.20 8.87
C ASN A 127 -12.15 -6.34 9.97
N ILE A 128 -11.16 -5.53 9.66
CA ILE A 128 -10.51 -4.60 10.59
C ILE A 128 -10.83 -3.18 10.16
N ILE A 129 -11.31 -2.34 11.08
CA ILE A 129 -11.39 -0.90 10.85
C ILE A 129 -10.16 -0.26 11.49
N ALA A 130 -9.34 0.40 10.69
CA ALA A 130 -8.14 1.09 11.15
C ALA A 130 -8.12 2.57 10.74
N GLU A 131 -7.55 3.40 11.60
CA GLU A 131 -7.19 4.79 11.32
C GLU A 131 -5.66 4.92 11.26
N TYR A 132 -5.15 5.54 10.21
CA TYR A 132 -3.73 5.81 10.04
C TYR A 132 -3.48 7.31 10.21
N HIS A 133 -2.48 7.67 11.00
CA HIS A 133 -2.10 9.05 11.26
C HIS A 133 -0.63 9.27 10.92
N PHE A 134 -0.36 10.41 10.30
CA PHE A 134 1.00 10.93 10.17
C PHE A 134 1.48 11.41 11.54
N PHE A 135 2.63 10.90 11.97
CA PHE A 135 3.29 11.35 13.20
C PHE A 135 4.58 12.12 12.87
N ASP A 136 5.46 11.53 12.07
CA ASP A 136 6.70 12.15 11.59
C ASP A 136 7.05 11.63 10.18
N THR A 137 8.09 12.18 9.56
CA THR A 137 8.55 11.91 8.18
C THR A 137 8.64 10.43 7.82
N ASN A 138 9.02 9.58 8.78
CA ASN A 138 9.12 8.13 8.60
C ASN A 138 8.22 7.34 9.57
N THR A 139 7.34 7.99 10.34
CA THR A 139 6.58 7.35 11.41
C THR A 139 5.08 7.55 11.22
N TYR A 140 4.35 6.44 11.22
CA TYR A 140 2.89 6.42 11.22
C TYR A 140 2.37 5.84 12.53
N GLU A 141 1.26 6.39 13.00
CA GLU A 141 0.47 5.78 14.07
C GLU A 141 -0.75 5.10 13.45
N VAL A 142 -0.96 3.84 13.81
CA VAL A 142 -2.13 3.07 13.37
C VAL A 142 -2.93 2.68 14.58
N THR A 143 -4.20 3.08 14.59
CA THR A 143 -5.15 2.69 15.62
C THR A 143 -6.20 1.76 15.05
N VAL A 144 -6.27 0.53 15.57
CA VAL A 144 -7.36 -0.40 15.25
C VAL A 144 -8.58 -0.03 16.09
N ILE A 145 -9.65 0.38 15.41
CA ILE A 145 -10.90 0.79 16.07
C ILE A 145 -11.74 -0.41 16.46
N THR A 146 -11.83 -1.40 15.57
CA THR A 146 -12.51 -2.66 15.82
C THR A 146 -12.01 -3.71 14.83
N ALA A 147 -12.17 -4.99 15.17
CA ALA A 147 -12.06 -6.08 14.21
C ALA A 147 -13.17 -7.10 14.43
N MET A 148 -13.69 -7.69 13.36
CA MET A 148 -14.88 -8.54 13.39
C MET A 148 -14.77 -9.64 12.34
N ARG A 149 -15.14 -10.87 12.71
CA ARG A 149 -15.34 -12.00 11.79
C ARG A 149 -16.79 -12.00 11.33
N LYS A 150 -17.04 -11.45 10.15
CA LYS A 150 -18.41 -11.29 9.63
C LYS A 150 -18.41 -11.19 8.11
N GLU A 151 -19.12 -12.11 7.46
CA GLU A 151 -19.29 -12.12 6.00
C GLU A 151 -20.02 -10.86 5.51
N ASP A 152 -21.18 -10.54 6.10
CA ASP A 152 -21.99 -9.39 5.70
C ASP A 152 -21.53 -8.07 6.34
N PHE A 153 -20.21 -7.81 6.34
CA PHE A 153 -19.68 -6.57 6.87
C PHE A 153 -19.96 -5.37 5.94
N LYS A 154 -20.78 -4.44 6.43
CA LYS A 154 -21.17 -3.24 5.70
C LYS A 154 -20.22 -2.08 6.00
N ILE A 155 -19.70 -1.47 4.95
CA ILE A 155 -18.89 -0.25 5.02
C ILE A 155 -19.75 1.00 4.76
N SER A 156 -19.32 2.14 5.29
CA SER A 156 -20.04 3.43 5.16
C SER A 156 -19.80 4.08 3.80
N VAL A 157 -20.72 4.94 3.34
CA VAL A 157 -20.53 5.72 2.10
C VAL A 157 -19.28 6.58 2.20
N GLY A 158 -18.47 6.59 1.14
CA GLY A 158 -17.18 7.27 1.05
C GLY A 158 -16.01 6.48 1.65
N GLN A 159 -16.29 5.40 2.40
CA GLN A 159 -15.27 4.58 3.02
C GLN A 159 -14.56 3.69 1.99
N PHE A 160 -13.25 3.55 2.15
CA PHE A 160 -12.44 2.63 1.36
C PHE A 160 -12.31 1.28 2.07
N GLU A 161 -12.31 0.21 1.28
CA GLU A 161 -11.95 -1.12 1.72
C GLU A 161 -10.77 -1.66 0.90
N LEU A 162 -9.86 -2.33 1.59
CA LEU A 162 -8.72 -3.01 1.03
C LEU A 162 -8.90 -4.50 1.32
N ILE A 163 -9.10 -5.28 0.25
CA ILE A 163 -9.35 -6.72 0.36
C ILE A 163 -8.11 -7.48 -0.06
N PHE A 164 -7.63 -8.35 0.81
CA PHE A 164 -6.50 -9.24 0.59
C PHE A 164 -6.96 -10.63 0.20
N ASN A 165 -6.35 -11.14 -0.87
CA ASN A 165 -6.40 -12.53 -1.27
C ASN A 165 -4.98 -13.12 -1.23
N SER A 166 -4.83 -14.39 -1.58
CA SER A 166 -3.55 -15.11 -1.55
C SER A 166 -2.47 -14.53 -2.47
N SER A 167 -2.85 -13.85 -3.55
CA SER A 167 -1.90 -13.38 -4.58
C SER A 167 -2.01 -11.89 -4.93
N PHE A 168 -3.02 -11.20 -4.43
CA PHE A 168 -3.23 -9.79 -4.75
C PHE A 168 -4.02 -9.09 -3.66
N SER A 169 -4.03 -7.76 -3.74
CA SER A 169 -4.92 -6.89 -2.97
C SER A 169 -5.80 -6.10 -3.92
N THR A 170 -7.03 -5.77 -3.51
CA THR A 170 -7.94 -4.91 -4.27
C THR A 170 -8.39 -3.72 -3.44
N LEU A 171 -8.41 -2.54 -4.05
CA LEU A 171 -8.94 -1.33 -3.44
C LEU A 171 -10.32 -1.04 -4.00
N ASN A 172 -11.31 -0.91 -3.12
CA ASN A 172 -12.67 -0.49 -3.46
C ASN A 172 -13.10 0.71 -2.62
N GLN A 173 -14.13 1.42 -3.08
CA GLN A 173 -14.79 2.49 -2.34
C GLN A 173 -16.30 2.33 -2.38
N LYS A 174 -16.98 2.59 -1.26
CA LYS A 174 -18.44 2.65 -1.23
C LYS A 174 -18.95 3.99 -1.77
N ASN A 175 -19.60 3.96 -2.93
CA ASN A 175 -20.22 5.14 -3.55
C ASN A 175 -21.74 4.94 -3.63
N GLY A 176 -22.46 5.62 -2.73
CA GLY A 176 -23.89 5.40 -2.53
C GLY A 176 -24.18 3.96 -2.10
N ASN A 177 -25.03 3.26 -2.85
CA ASN A 177 -25.36 1.86 -2.56
C ASN A 177 -24.39 0.85 -3.19
N ASN A 178 -23.48 1.28 -4.06
CA ASN A 178 -22.60 0.39 -4.81
C ASN A 178 -21.18 0.40 -4.26
N ILE A 179 -20.50 -0.73 -4.34
CA ILE A 179 -19.05 -0.83 -4.13
C ILE A 179 -18.40 -0.61 -5.50
N GLN A 180 -17.59 0.44 -5.61
CA GLN A 180 -16.83 0.75 -6.81
C GLN A 180 -15.43 0.17 -6.69
N TYR A 181 -15.07 -0.68 -7.64
CA TYR A 181 -13.70 -1.13 -7.84
C TYR A 181 -12.82 0.02 -8.32
N ILE A 182 -11.64 0.17 -7.70
CA ILE A 182 -10.64 1.19 -8.08
C ILE A 182 -9.48 0.52 -8.81
N ASP A 183 -8.82 -0.45 -8.17
CA ASP A 183 -7.60 -1.04 -8.71
C ASP A 183 -7.17 -2.31 -7.97
N THR A 184 -6.20 -3.02 -8.55
CA THR A 184 -5.59 -4.24 -8.01
C THR A 184 -4.06 -4.11 -7.99
N PHE A 185 -3.43 -4.68 -6.98
CA PHE A 185 -1.98 -4.80 -6.85
C PHE A 185 -1.62 -6.26 -6.61
N GLU A 186 -0.82 -6.83 -7.52
CA GLU A 186 -0.28 -8.19 -7.44
C GLU A 186 0.88 -8.24 -6.45
N ILE A 187 0.91 -9.30 -5.62
CA ILE A 187 1.90 -9.52 -4.55
C ILE A 187 3.09 -10.33 -5.07
#